data_AF-A0A939KUE7-F1
#
_entry.id   AF-A0A939KUE7-F1
#
_cell.length_a   1.000
_cell.length_b   1.000
_cell.length_c   1.000
_cell.angle_alpha   90.00
_cell.angle_beta   90.00
_cell.angle_gamma   90.00
#
_symmetry.space_group_name_H-M   'P 1'
#
loop_
_entity.id
_entity.type
_entity.pdbx_description
1 polymer ?
#
loop_
_entity_poly.entity_id
_entity_poly.type
_entity_poly.pdbx_seq_one_letter_code
_entity_poly.pdbx_strand_id
1 'polypeptide(L)' 'MKKTVPEPNAELLSAEEVHDDVMSLQSALEQRKAERQAYNILERPQIKKMLSQVIASGVCANEAEAIERALKTLVTAVSN' A
#
# COMPACT_ATOMS: atom_id res chain seq x y z
N MET A 1 -19.67 -12.35 27.52
CA MET A 1 -19.11 -12.93 26.28
C MET A 1 -18.98 -14.42 26.47
N LYS A 2 -19.69 -15.26 25.70
CA LYS A 2 -19.56 -16.71 25.81
C LYS A 2 -18.18 -17.11 25.27
N LYS A 3 -17.37 -17.77 26.09
CA LYS A 3 -16.15 -18.45 25.62
C LYS A 3 -16.60 -19.59 24.71
N THR A 4 -16.41 -19.43 23.40
CA THR A 4 -16.53 -20.53 22.45
C THR A 4 -15.38 -21.49 22.73
N VAL A 5 -15.70 -22.63 23.36
CA VAL A 5 -14.78 -23.75 23.50
C VAL A 5 -14.65 -24.36 22.10
N PRO A 6 -13.43 -24.54 21.57
CA PRO A 6 -13.24 -25.25 20.30
C PRO A 6 -13.89 -26.64 20.40
N GLU A 7 -14.56 -27.09 19.34
CA GLU A 7 -15.14 -28.43 19.34
C GLU A 7 -14.06 -29.49 19.61
N PRO A 8 -14.37 -30.59 20.32
CA PRO A 8 -13.37 -31.57 20.76
C PRO A 8 -12.53 -32.21 19.64
N ASN A 9 -12.95 -32.04 18.38
CA ASN A 9 -12.35 -32.62 17.17
C ASN A 9 -12.08 -31.57 16.08
N ALA A 10 -11.95 -30.28 16.42
CA ALA A 10 -11.50 -29.31 15.43
C ALA A 10 -10.11 -29.72 14.93
N GLU A 11 -9.97 -29.97 13.62
CA GLU A 11 -8.66 -30.19 13.00
C GLU A 11 -7.80 -28.97 13.32
N LEU A 12 -6.71 -29.21 14.05
CA LEU A 12 -5.72 -28.19 14.30
C LEU A 12 -5.02 -27.92 12.97
N LEU A 13 -4.86 -26.64 12.63
CA LEU A 13 -4.03 -26.24 11.50
C LEU A 13 -2.66 -26.90 11.61
N SER A 14 -2.20 -27.46 10.50
CA SER A 14 -0.82 -27.89 10.35
C SER A 14 0.13 -26.70 10.50
N ALA A 15 1.40 -26.99 10.80
CA ALA A 15 2.41 -25.94 10.90
C ALA A 15 2.59 -25.15 9.58
N GLU A 16 2.34 -25.79 8.43
CA GLU A 16 2.39 -25.18 7.11
C GLU A 16 1.22 -24.21 6.89
N GLU A 17 -0.01 -24.62 7.23
CA GLU A 17 -1.18 -23.75 7.13
C GLU A 17 -1.06 -22.51 8.04
N VAL A 18 -0.53 -22.69 9.26
CA VAL A 18 -0.23 -21.56 10.15
C VAL A 18 0.81 -20.62 9.53
N HIS A 19 1.84 -21.17 8.88
CA HIS A 19 2.87 -20.36 8.23
C HIS A 19 2.31 -19.52 7.09
N ASP A 20 1.50 -20.13 6.21
CA ASP A 20 0.89 -19.46 5.07
C ASP A 20 -0.06 -18.33 5.51
N ASP A 21 -0.87 -18.57 6.55
CA ASP A 21 -1.72 -17.55 7.16
C ASP A 21 -0.89 -16.38 7.69
N VAL A 22 0.21 -16.66 8.39
CA VAL A 22 1.11 -15.62 8.90
C VAL A 22 1.74 -14.81 7.77
N MET A 23 2.20 -15.46 6.70
CA MET A 23 2.79 -14.78 5.54
C MET A 23 1.75 -13.92 4.80
N SER A 24 0.52 -14.42 4.66
CA SER A 24 -0.60 -13.67 4.07
C SER A 24 -0.94 -12.43 4.91
N LEU A 25 -1.06 -12.58 6.23
CA LEU A 25 -1.31 -11.46 7.14
C LEU A 25 -0.16 -10.45 7.15
N GLN A 26 1.09 -10.90 7.06
CA GLN A 26 2.24 -10.01 6.96
C GLN A 26 2.19 -9.18 5.68
N SER A 27 1.92 -9.82 4.54
CA SER A 27 1.79 -9.14 3.25
C SER A 27 0.67 -8.10 3.27
N ALA A 28 -0.50 -8.45 3.84
CA ALA A 28 -1.61 -7.53 4.00
C ALA A 28 -1.26 -6.35 4.92
N LEU A 29 -0.51 -6.59 6.00
CA LEU A 29 -0.06 -5.54 6.90
C LEU A 29 0.94 -4.59 6.23
N GLU A 30 1.88 -5.12 5.45
CA GLU A 30 2.84 -4.33 4.69
C GLU A 30 2.13 -3.45 3.65
N GLN A 31 1.17 -4.01 2.91
CA GLN A 31 0.33 -3.26 1.98
C GLN A 31 -0.43 -2.13 2.71
N ARG A 32 -1.08 -2.42 3.85
CA ARG A 32 -1.80 -1.41 4.63
C ARG A 32 -0.90 -0.29 5.14
N LYS A 33 0.34 -0.61 5.52
CA LYS A 33 1.33 0.40 5.92
C LYS A 33 1.70 1.29 4.74
N ALA A 34 1.94 0.72 3.57
CA ALA A 34 2.26 1.47 2.35
C ALA A 34 1.09 2.38 1.93
N GLU A 35 -0.14 1.86 1.92
CA GLU A 35 -1.36 2.64 1.64
C GLU A 35 -1.50 3.85 2.57
N ARG A 36 -1.31 3.62 3.89
CA ARG A 36 -1.40 4.69 4.89
C ARG A 36 -0.32 5.75 4.69
N GLN A 37 0.90 5.35 4.35
CA GLN A 37 1.99 6.29 4.07
C GLN A 37 1.70 7.10 2.81
N ALA A 38 1.27 6.45 1.72
CA ALA A 38 0.90 7.10 0.48
C ALA A 38 -0.22 8.12 0.71
N TYR A 39 -1.29 7.72 1.41
CA TYR A 39 -2.39 8.62 1.78
C TYR A 39 -1.89 9.85 2.54
N ASN A 40 -1.07 9.66 3.58
CA ASN A 40 -0.52 10.76 4.37
C ASN A 40 0.39 11.71 3.59
N ILE A 41 1.02 11.25 2.51
CA ILE A 41 1.86 12.08 1.63
C ILE A 41 0.96 12.83 0.65
N LEU A 42 0.04 12.13 -0.01
CA LEU A 42 -0.85 12.68 -1.03
C LEU A 42 -1.88 13.66 -0.44
N GLU A 43 -2.24 13.52 0.84
CA GLU A 43 -3.11 14.46 1.54
C GLU A 43 -2.45 15.81 1.86
N ARG A 44 -1.12 15.92 1.74
CA ARG A 44 -0.41 17.17 2.06
C ARG A 44 -0.82 18.27 1.07
N PRO A 45 -1.26 19.45 1.53
CA PRO A 45 -1.77 20.50 0.65
C PRO A 45 -0.82 20.91 -0.47
N GLN A 46 0.49 20.94 -0.19
CA GLN A 46 1.51 21.25 -1.18
C GLN A 46 1.59 20.20 -2.29
N ILE A 47 1.45 18.91 -1.96
CA ILE A 47 1.49 17.82 -2.93
C ILE A 47 0.24 17.85 -3.81
N LYS A 48 -0.94 18.03 -3.22
CA LYS A 48 -2.20 18.22 -3.96
C LYS A 48 -2.10 19.37 -4.96
N LYS A 49 -1.54 20.50 -4.53
CA LYS A 49 -1.33 21.67 -5.39
C LYS A 49 -0.38 21.36 -6.55
N MET A 50 0.74 20.69 -6.28
CA MET A 50 1.69 20.29 -7.32
C MET A 50 1.05 19.35 -8.34
N LEU A 51 0.31 18.33 -7.89
CA LEU A 51 -0.41 17.40 -8.78
C LEU A 51 -1.44 18.15 -9.63
N SER A 52 -2.23 19.03 -9.02
CA SER A 52 -3.21 19.86 -9.74
C SER A 52 -2.55 20.75 -10.79
N GLN A 53 -1.40 21.35 -10.50
CA GLN A 53 -0.65 22.17 -11.46
C GLN A 53 -0.13 21.35 -12.64
N VAL A 54 0.43 20.16 -12.38
CA VAL A 54 0.94 19.27 -13.43
C VAL A 54 -0.20 18.78 -14.32
N ILE A 55 -1.35 18.42 -13.74
CA ILE A 55 -2.52 17.99 -14.52
C ILE A 55 -3.09 19.17 -15.32
N ALA A 56 -3.25 20.35 -14.70
CA ALA A 56 -3.76 21.54 -15.37
C ALA A 56 -2.85 22.02 -16.52
N SER A 57 -1.54 21.74 -16.45
CA SER A 57 -0.60 22.05 -17.53
C SER A 57 -0.74 21.14 -18.74
N GLY A 58 -1.51 20.04 -18.65
CA GLY A 58 -1.68 19.05 -19.72
C GLY A 58 -0.49 18.10 -19.89
N VAL A 59 0.55 18.20 -19.05
CA VAL A 59 1.73 17.31 -19.11
C VAL A 59 1.38 15.87 -18.70
N CYS A 60 0.42 15.71 -17.79
CA CYS A 60 -0.11 14.41 -17.34
C CYS A 60 -1.63 14.43 -17.40
N ALA A 61 -2.25 13.32 -17.79
CA ALA A 61 -3.69 13.18 -17.90
C ALA A 61 -4.40 13.06 -16.54
N ASN A 62 -3.72 12.50 -15.55
CA ASN A 62 -4.27 12.27 -14.21
C ASN A 62 -3.16 12.19 -13.14
N GLU A 63 -3.58 12.06 -11.88
CA GLU A 63 -2.66 11.98 -10.73
C GLU A 63 -1.75 10.74 -10.80
N ALA A 64 -2.27 9.59 -11.23
CA ALA A 64 -1.49 8.35 -11.29
C ALA A 64 -0.32 8.48 -12.27
N GLU A 65 -0.56 9.03 -13.46
CA GLU A 65 0.49 9.29 -14.44
C GLU A 65 1.52 10.30 -13.92
N ALA A 66 1.07 11.36 -13.24
CA ALA A 66 1.97 12.36 -12.67
C ALA A 66 2.91 11.75 -11.61
N ILE A 67 2.38 10.89 -10.74
CA ILE A 67 3.15 10.18 -9.70
C ILE A 67 4.14 9.21 -10.34
N GLU A 68 3.69 8.40 -11.31
CA GLU A 68 4.53 7.41 -12.00
C GLU A 68 5.71 8.10 -12.70
N ARG A 69 5.45 9.17 -13.46
CA ARG A 69 6.48 9.93 -14.15
C ARG A 69 7.47 10.57 -13.17
N ALA A 70 6.98 11.16 -12.08
CA ALA A 70 7.83 11.77 -11.06
C ALA A 70 8.80 10.74 -10.42
N LEU A 71 8.29 9.56 -10.08
CA LEU A 71 9.12 8.47 -9.54
C LEU A 71 10.15 7.99 -10.56
N LYS A 72 9.74 7.78 -11.81
CA LYS A 72 10.65 7.36 -12.88
C LYS A 72 11.76 8.39 -13.12
N THR A 73 11.43 9.68 -13.15
CA THR A 73 12.42 10.75 -13.28
C THR A 73 13.40 10.76 -12.11
N LEU A 74 12.92 10.60 -10.88
CA LEU A 74 13.78 10.56 -9.69
C LEU A 74 14.73 9.36 -9.73
N VAL A 75 14.23 8.16 -10.06
CA VAL A 75 15.05 6.95 -10.18
C VAL A 75 16.14 7.12 -11.24
N THR A 76 15.81 7.66 -12.41
CA THR A 76 16.78 7.94 -13.47
C THR A 76 17.82 8.96 -13.04
N ALA A 77 17.41 10.01 -12.31
CA ALA A 77 18.31 11.06 -11.84
C ALA A 77 19.28 10.58 -10.75
N VAL A 78 18.90 9.59 -9.94
CA VAL A 78 19.74 9.02 -8.88
C VAL A 78 20.63 7.87 -9.38
N SER A 79 20.24 7.23 -10.49
CA SER A 79 21.00 6.11 -11.08
C SER A 79 22.06 6.55 -12.10
N ASN A 80 22.18 7.86 -12.37
CA ASN A 80 23.19 8.48 -13.21
C ASN A 80 24.20 9.25 -12.35
#